data_AF-A0A941ZT54-F1
#
_entry.id   AF-A0A941ZT54-F1
#
_cell.length_a   1.000
_cell.length_b   1.000
_cell.length_c   1.000
_cell.angle_alpha   90.00
_cell.angle_beta   90.00
_cell.angle_gamma   90.00
#
_symmetry.space_group_name_H-M   'P 1'
#
loop_
_entity.id
_entity.type
_entity.pdbx_description
1 polymer ?
#
loop_
_entity_poly.entity_id
_entity_poly.type
_entity_poly.pdbx_seq_one_letter_code
_entity_poly.pdbx_strand_id
1 'polypeptide(L)' 'REELFSDDRLRTKITLLQGHPPKELISRIAEEIALFAQNMPQADDIAMMMIRFCGKRNG' A
#
# COMPACT_ATOMS: atom_id res chain seq x y z
N ARG A 1 15.25 14.43 -11.27
CA ARG A 1 15.43 12.96 -11.22
C ARG A 1 14.04 12.39 -10.98
N GLU A 2 13.53 11.57 -11.87
CA GLU A 2 12.27 10.88 -11.65
C GLU A 2 12.50 9.85 -10.53
N GLU A 3 11.78 10.00 -9.43
CA GLU A 3 11.88 9.10 -8.28
C GLU A 3 10.70 8.15 -8.34
N LEU A 4 10.96 6.85 -8.28
CA LEU A 4 9.91 5.84 -8.18
C LEU A 4 9.37 5.77 -6.75
N PHE A 5 8.15 5.26 -6.61
CA PHE A 5 7.62 4.94 -5.29
C PHE A 5 8.46 3.82 -4.66
N SER A 6 9.22 4.15 -3.63
CA SER A 6 10.23 3.25 -3.07
C SER A 6 9.66 2.25 -2.04
N ASP A 7 10.39 1.16 -1.85
CA ASP A 7 10.11 0.16 -0.81
C ASP A 7 10.03 0.78 0.59
N ASP A 8 10.89 1.76 0.89
CA ASP A 8 10.92 2.43 2.20
C ASP A 8 9.65 3.24 2.45
N ARG A 9 9.15 3.94 1.42
CA ARG A 9 7.86 4.65 1.48
C ARG A 9 6.72 3.65 1.71
N LEU A 10 6.72 2.54 0.96
CA LEU A 10 5.71 1.48 1.12
C LEU A 10 5.73 0.89 2.53
N ARG A 11 6.90 0.53 3.06
CA ARG A 11 7.07 -0.02 4.41
C ARG A 11 6.59 0.94 5.49
N THR A 12 6.96 2.22 5.36
CA THR A 12 6.53 3.26 6.30
C THR A 12 5.00 3.36 6.34
N LYS A 13 4.35 3.36 5.16
CA LYS A 13 2.89 3.46 5.06
C LYS A 13 2.17 2.22 5.59
N ILE A 14 2.64 1.02 5.25
CA ILE A 14 2.09 -0.24 5.80
C ILE A 14 2.18 -0.24 7.33
N THR A 15 3.30 0.22 7.89
CA THR A 15 3.51 0.28 9.35
C THR A 15 2.54 1.25 10.02
N LEU A 16 2.33 2.43 9.45
CA LEU A 16 1.39 3.43 9.97
C LEU A 16 -0.07 2.96 9.93
N LEU A 17 -0.42 2.09 8.99
CA LEU A 17 -1.78 1.58 8.80
C LEU A 17 -2.05 0.25 9.50
N GLN A 18 -1.13 -0.23 10.35
CA GLN A 18 -1.32 -1.46 11.11
C GLN A 18 -2.67 -1.45 11.87
N GLY A 19 -3.34 -2.60 11.88
CA GLY A 19 -4.66 -2.77 12.52
C GLY A 19 -5.87 -2.54 11.59
N HIS A 20 -5.74 -1.69 10.56
CA HIS A 20 -6.83 -1.44 9.61
C HIS A 20 -7.16 -2.68 8.78
N PRO A 21 -8.43 -2.91 8.38
CA PRO A 21 -8.82 -4.02 7.50
C PRO A 21 -8.00 -4.06 6.20
N PRO A 22 -7.76 -5.24 5.59
CA PRO A 22 -6.97 -5.34 4.35
C PRO A 22 -7.50 -4.46 3.22
N LYS A 23 -8.83 -4.40 3.07
CA LYS A 23 -9.47 -3.53 2.07
C LYS A 23 -9.11 -2.06 2.27
N GLU A 24 -9.01 -1.60 3.52
CA GLU A 24 -8.68 -0.22 3.81
C GLU A 24 -7.19 0.07 3.59
N LEU A 25 -6.29 -0.83 4.03
CA LEU A 25 -4.86 -0.68 3.77
C LEU A 25 -4.57 -0.60 2.26
N ILE A 26 -5.19 -1.48 1.44
CA ILE A 26 -4.84 -1.56 0.00
C ILE A 26 -5.33 -0.31 -0.73
N SER A 27 -6.51 0.21 -0.37
CA SER A 27 -7.03 1.47 -0.90
C SER A 27 -6.14 2.66 -0.51
N ARG A 28 -5.73 2.75 0.75
CA ARG A 28 -4.85 3.85 1.21
C ARG A 28 -3.45 3.81 0.60
N ILE A 29 -2.90 2.62 0.33
CA ILE A 29 -1.62 2.48 -0.40
C ILE A 29 -1.79 2.95 -1.85
N ALA A 30 -2.89 2.58 -2.51
CA ALA A 30 -3.19 3.06 -3.86
C ALA A 30 -3.32 4.59 -3.92
N GLU A 31 -4.02 5.18 -2.96
CA GLU A 31 -4.16 6.64 -2.82
C GLU A 31 -2.79 7.31 -2.61
N GLU A 32 -1.93 6.75 -1.77
CA GLU A 32 -0.59 7.29 -1.54
C GLU A 32 0.28 7.24 -2.80
N ILE A 33 0.21 6.15 -3.57
CA ILE A 33 0.92 6.05 -4.86
C ILE A 33 0.40 7.12 -5.82
N ALA A 34 -0.92 7.32 -5.90
CA ALA A 34 -1.52 8.35 -6.74
C ALA A 34 -1.11 9.77 -6.30
N LEU A 35 -1.08 10.04 -4.99
CA LEU A 35 -0.62 11.32 -4.43
C LEU A 35 0.87 11.58 -4.70
N PHE A 36 1.70 10.53 -4.65
CA PHE A 36 3.12 10.63 -4.97
C PHE A 36 3.36 10.88 -6.47
N ALA A 37 2.68 10.12 -7.33
CA ALA A 37 2.81 10.23 -8.78
C ALA A 37 2.24 11.56 -9.31
N GLN A 38 1.23 12.13 -8.64
CA GLN A 38 0.53 13.34 -9.08
C GLN A 38 0.03 13.19 -10.53
N ASN A 39 0.59 13.95 -11.46
CA ASN A 39 0.25 13.92 -12.89
C ASN A 39 1.30 13.18 -13.73
N MET A 40 2.24 12.47 -13.10
CA MET A 40 3.25 11.71 -13.82
C MET A 40 2.60 10.54 -14.56
N PRO A 41 3.01 10.26 -15.81
CA PRO A 41 2.61 9.06 -16.50
C PRO A 41 3.00 7.82 -15.68
N GLN A 42 2.10 6.85 -15.65
CA GLN A 42 2.40 5.56 -15.06
C GLN A 42 3.51 4.88 -15.86
N ALA A 43 4.58 4.45 -15.18
CA ALA A 43 5.74 3.85 -15.82
C ALA A 43 5.48 2.39 -16.25
N ASP A 44 4.70 1.65 -15.47
CA ASP A 44 4.35 0.24 -15.69
C ASP A 44 3.06 -0.12 -14.93
N ASP A 45 2.42 -1.24 -15.25
CA ASP A 45 1.20 -1.72 -14.59
C ASP A 45 1.41 -2.00 -13.09
N ILE A 46 0.44 -1.61 -12.26
CA ILE A 46 0.48 -1.84 -10.81
C ILE A 46 -0.51 -2.93 -10.43
N ALA A 47 -0.02 -4.02 -9.84
CA ALA A 47 -0.83 -5.05 -9.21
C ALA A 47 -0.56 -5.10 -7.70
N MET A 48 -1.63 -5.12 -6.90
CA MET A 48 -1.54 -5.19 -5.44
C MET A 48 -2.44 -6.30 -4.89
N MET A 49 -1.95 -7.05 -3.91
CA MET A 49 -2.69 -8.07 -3.18
C MET A 49 -2.34 -8.01 -1.70
N MET A 50 -3.33 -8.21 -0.82
CA MET A 50 -3.08 -8.26 0.62
C MET A 50 -3.90 -9.34 1.30
N ILE A 51 -3.24 -10.00 2.25
CA ILE A 51 -3.77 -11.13 2.98
C ILE A 51 -3.69 -10.80 4.46
N ARG A 52 -4.75 -11.10 5.21
CA ARG A 52 -4.74 -11.08 6.67
C ARG A 52 -4.89 -12.51 7.17
N PHE A 53 -3.90 -12.96 7.91
CA PHE A 53 -3.98 -14.21 8.65
C PHE A 53 -4.72 -13.96 9.98
N CYS A 54 -5.89 -14.57 10.14
CA CYS A 54 -6.72 -14.39 11.36
C CYS A 54 -6.47 -15.46 12.44
N GLY A 55 -5.63 -16.46 12.19
CA GLY A 55 -5.42 -17.59 13.10
C GLY A 55 -6.70 -18.36 13.45
N LYS A 56 -6.60 -19.32 14.38
CA LYS A 56 -7.76 -19.84 15.10
C LYS A 56 -8.02 -18.93 16.29
N ARG A 57 -9.27 -18.49 16.46
CA ARG A 57 -9.72 -17.87 17.70
C ARG A 57 -9.68 -18.97 18.78
N ASN A 58 -8.66 -18.97 19.63
CA ASN A 58 -8.75 -19.72 20.88
C ASN A 58 -9.93 -19.10 21.63
N GLY A 59 -10.93 -19.94 21.91
CA GLY A 59 -12.26 -19.55 22.40
C GLY A 59 -12.22 -18.63 23.61
#